data_AF-A0A0K8V0R6-F1
#
_entry.id   AF-A0A0K8V0R6-F1
#
_cell.length_a   1.000
_cell.length_b   1.000
_cell.length_c   1.000
_cell.angle_alpha   90.00
_cell.angle_beta   90.00
_cell.angle_gamma   90.00
#
_symmetry.space_group_name_H-M   'P 1'
#
loop_
_entity.id
_entity.type
_entity.pdbx_description
1 polymer ?
#
loop_
_entity_poly.entity_id
_entity_poly.type
_entity_poly.pdbx_seq_one_letter_code
_entity_poly.pdbx_strand_id
1 'polypeptide(L)'
;PPLAHNHICIFAHRRFSLSPKRRCTFAVKEINFVSRAYSTRTVASIWWFFTLILVSSYTANLAAFLTIESLSSPIENAEDLANNKGGVKYGAKVGGSTFTFFQDAKYPTYQKMYEFMRDHPEYMTSTNAEGVDRVENENYAFLMESTTIEYITERRCSLTQVGSLLDEK
;
A
#
# COMPACT_ATOMS: atom_id res chain seq x y z
N PRO A 1 11.08 33.46 4.65
CA PRO A 1 11.70 32.14 4.47
C PRO A 1 10.92 31.23 3.50
N PRO A 2 11.28 31.26 2.21
CA PRO A 2 11.03 30.16 1.28
C PRO A 2 12.37 29.54 0.82
N LEU A 3 12.43 28.22 0.64
CA LEU A 3 13.57 27.52 0.04
C LEU A 3 13.06 26.73 -1.16
N ALA A 4 13.43 27.22 -2.35
CA ALA A 4 13.33 26.51 -3.61
C ALA A 4 14.60 26.78 -4.42
N HIS A 5 14.93 25.78 -5.25
CA HIS A 5 15.89 25.78 -6.36
C HIS A 5 17.35 25.32 -6.11
N ASN A 6 17.52 24.02 -6.40
CA ASN A 6 18.65 23.41 -7.08
C ASN A 6 19.27 24.32 -8.16
N HIS A 7 20.56 24.63 -8.02
CA HIS A 7 21.47 24.98 -9.12
C HIS A 7 22.89 24.51 -8.75
N ILE A 8 23.27 23.32 -9.19
CA ILE A 8 24.69 22.92 -9.23
C ILE A 8 25.27 23.52 -10.51
N CYS A 9 26.10 24.55 -10.33
CA CYS A 9 26.78 25.26 -11.40
C CYS A 9 27.86 24.41 -12.08
N ILE A 10 27.82 24.44 -13.40
CA ILE A 10 28.84 23.96 -14.35
C ILE A 10 30.01 24.98 -14.38
N PHE A 11 31.20 24.50 -14.74
CA PHE A 11 32.42 25.18 -15.20
C PHE A 11 33.52 25.50 -14.17
N ALA A 12 34.51 24.58 -14.09
CA ALA A 12 35.90 24.96 -13.84
C ALA A 12 36.79 24.43 -14.99
N HIS A 13 37.24 25.39 -15.79
CA HIS A 13 38.00 25.26 -17.01
C HIS A 13 39.51 25.12 -16.69
N ARG A 14 40.13 23.97 -16.99
CA ARG A 14 41.60 23.90 -17.18
C ARG A 14 41.92 23.25 -18.52
N ARG A 15 42.42 24.12 -19.41
CA ARG A 15 43.04 23.79 -20.71
C ARG A 15 44.00 22.61 -20.55
N PHE A 16 43.77 21.53 -21.28
CA PHE A 16 44.86 20.65 -21.70
C PHE A 16 44.86 20.56 -23.23
N SER A 17 46.05 20.75 -23.75
CA SER A 17 46.39 21.11 -25.12
C SER A 17 45.92 20.10 -26.17
N LEU A 18 45.54 20.60 -27.34
CA LEU A 18 45.25 19.80 -28.52
C LEU A 18 46.50 19.03 -28.99
N SER A 19 46.35 17.71 -29.17
CA SER A 19 47.06 16.97 -30.22
C SER A 19 46.14 15.90 -30.82
N PRO A 20 46.08 15.77 -32.17
CA PRO A 20 45.01 15.05 -32.83
C PRO A 20 45.43 13.61 -33.10
N LYS A 21 44.98 12.66 -32.28
CA LYS A 21 44.76 11.27 -32.69
C LYS A 21 44.22 10.49 -31.51
N ARG A 22 42.90 10.27 -31.54
CA ARG A 22 42.22 8.99 -31.33
C ARG A 22 40.75 9.31 -31.08
N ARG A 23 39.98 9.13 -32.15
CA ARG A 23 38.53 9.06 -32.13
C ARG A 23 38.14 7.86 -31.25
N CYS A 24 37.93 8.08 -29.96
CA CYS A 24 37.22 7.13 -29.13
C CYS A 24 35.73 7.32 -29.41
N THR A 25 35.27 6.83 -30.56
CA THR A 25 33.89 6.37 -30.68
C THR A 25 33.67 5.40 -29.54
N PHE A 26 32.72 5.71 -28.65
CA PHE A 26 32.21 4.82 -27.64
C PHE A 26 31.55 3.66 -28.37
N ALA A 27 32.37 2.67 -28.77
CA ALA A 27 31.89 1.42 -29.30
C ALA A 27 31.25 0.72 -28.13
N VAL A 28 29.92 0.79 -28.04
CA VAL A 28 29.15 -0.34 -27.53
C VAL A 28 29.71 -1.53 -28.27
N LYS A 29 30.48 -2.35 -27.56
CA LYS A 29 31.12 -3.51 -28.14
C LYS A 29 29.99 -4.48 -28.42
N GLU A 30 29.38 -4.29 -29.59
CA GLU A 30 28.46 -5.22 -30.23
C GLU A 30 28.98 -6.61 -29.95
N ILE A 31 28.14 -7.42 -29.32
CA ILE A 31 28.43 -8.78 -28.87
C ILE A 31 28.73 -9.62 -30.12
N ASN A 32 29.96 -9.51 -30.61
CA ASN A 32 30.51 -10.31 -31.69
C ASN A 32 31.13 -11.57 -31.06
N PHE A 33 30.30 -12.37 -30.40
CA PHE A 33 30.58 -13.79 -30.25
C PHE A 33 29.74 -14.58 -31.25
N VAL A 34 29.81 -14.18 -32.53
CA VAL A 34 29.34 -15.07 -33.59
C VAL A 34 30.43 -16.11 -33.82
N SER A 35 30.41 -17.11 -32.96
CA SER A 35 31.16 -18.34 -33.16
C SER A 35 30.88 -18.86 -34.58
N ARG A 36 31.94 -19.23 -35.29
CA ARG A 36 31.96 -19.59 -36.72
C ARG A 36 31.22 -20.90 -37.05
N ALA A 37 30.49 -21.48 -36.09
CA ALA A 37 29.77 -22.74 -36.20
C ALA A 37 28.28 -22.55 -35.87
N TYR A 38 27.39 -23.14 -36.66
CA TYR A 38 25.93 -23.05 -36.44
C TYR A 38 25.49 -23.66 -35.09
N SER A 39 26.21 -24.67 -34.60
CA SER A 39 25.89 -25.40 -33.36
C SER A 39 25.93 -24.50 -32.11
N THR A 40 26.92 -23.62 -32.00
CA THR A 40 27.11 -22.74 -30.84
C THR A 40 26.09 -21.60 -30.78
N ARG A 41 25.46 -21.24 -31.91
CA ARG A 41 24.36 -20.26 -31.95
C ARG A 41 23.10 -20.84 -31.31
N THR A 42 22.76 -22.08 -31.65
CA THR A 42 21.56 -22.76 -31.11
C THR A 42 21.68 -22.94 -29.60
N VAL A 43 22.86 -23.34 -29.10
CA VAL A 43 23.11 -23.47 -27.66
C VAL A 43 23.01 -22.12 -26.96
N ALA A 44 23.56 -21.05 -27.54
CA ALA A 44 23.45 -19.70 -26.98
C ALA A 44 22.00 -19.19 -26.95
N SER A 45 21.20 -19.47 -28.00
CA SER A 45 19.78 -19.10 -28.05
C SER A 45 18.94 -19.86 -27.02
N ILE A 46 19.17 -21.16 -26.86
CA ILE A 46 18.50 -21.99 -25.85
C ILE A 46 18.88 -21.52 -24.44
N TRP A 47 20.16 -21.24 -24.22
CA TRP A 47 20.64 -20.70 -22.95
C TRP A 47 20.02 -19.34 -22.62
N TRP A 48 19.96 -18.44 -23.61
CA TRP A 48 19.33 -17.13 -23.44
C TRP A 48 17.84 -17.27 -23.14
N PHE A 49 17.14 -18.16 -23.84
CA PHE A 49 15.73 -18.44 -23.60
C PHE A 49 15.51 -19.01 -22.19
N PHE A 50 16.31 -19.97 -21.76
CA PHE A 50 16.27 -20.52 -20.40
C PHE A 50 16.50 -19.44 -19.34
N THR A 51 17.49 -18.57 -19.55
CA THR A 51 17.79 -17.44 -18.66
C THR A 51 16.62 -16.46 -18.58
N LEU A 52 15.98 -16.14 -19.71
CA LEU A 52 14.81 -15.27 -19.73
C LEU A 52 13.62 -15.86 -18.96
N ILE A 53 13.36 -17.17 -19.08
CA ILE A 53 12.29 -17.84 -18.33
C ILE A 53 12.59 -17.84 -16.82
N LEU A 54 13.84 -18.09 -16.43
CA LEU A 54 14.26 -18.08 -15.03
C LEU A 54 14.17 -16.67 -14.42
N VAL A 55 14.64 -15.65 -15.13
CA VAL A 55 14.52 -14.26 -14.68
C VAL A 55 13.05 -13.87 -14.60
N SER A 56 12.23 -14.23 -15.60
CA SER A 56 10.80 -13.92 -15.59
C SER A 56 10.07 -14.54 -14.39
N SER A 57 10.30 -15.83 -14.10
CA SER A 57 9.66 -16.50 -12.97
C SER A 57 10.18 -16.01 -11.62
N TYR A 58 11.47 -15.69 -11.52
CA TYR A 58 12.06 -15.06 -10.34
C TYR A 58 11.49 -13.65 -10.12
N THR A 59 11.37 -12.84 -11.17
CA THR A 59 10.75 -11.52 -11.11
C THR A 59 9.26 -11.61 -10.78
N ALA A 60 8.54 -12.64 -11.25
CA ALA A 60 7.13 -12.83 -10.95
C ALA A 60 6.89 -13.24 -9.49
N ASN A 61 7.69 -14.17 -8.95
CA ASN A 61 7.58 -14.59 -7.56
C ASN A 61 8.04 -13.48 -6.59
N LEU A 62 9.06 -12.71 -6.97
CA LEU A 62 9.51 -11.54 -6.20
C LEU A 62 8.48 -10.41 -6.25
N ALA A 63 7.93 -10.11 -7.42
CA ALA A 63 6.87 -9.12 -7.58
C ALA A 63 5.60 -9.54 -6.82
N ALA A 64 5.25 -10.82 -6.84
CA ALA A 64 4.15 -11.36 -6.05
C ALA A 64 4.37 -11.06 -4.56
N PHE A 65 5.57 -11.31 -4.03
CA PHE A 65 5.89 -10.95 -2.65
C PHE A 65 5.83 -9.44 -2.38
N LEU A 66 6.37 -8.61 -3.28
CA LEU A 66 6.30 -7.14 -3.18
C LEU A 66 4.88 -6.58 -3.29
N THR A 67 3.97 -7.27 -3.98
CA THR A 67 2.53 -6.95 -3.97
C THR A 67 1.82 -7.51 -2.74
N ILE A 68 2.38 -8.52 -2.07
CA ILE A 68 1.81 -9.12 -0.85
C ILE A 68 2.20 -8.31 0.40
N GLU A 69 3.19 -7.41 0.33
CA GLU A 69 3.62 -6.60 1.49
C GLU A 69 2.67 -5.44 1.88
N SER A 70 1.55 -5.17 1.19
CA SER A 70 0.71 -4.01 1.56
C SER A 70 -0.80 -4.13 1.32
N LEU A 71 -1.39 -5.27 1.67
CA LEU A 71 -2.84 -5.35 1.95
C LEU A 71 -3.16 -6.09 3.25
N SER A 72 -2.17 -6.23 4.14
CA SER A 72 -2.46 -6.55 5.54
C SER A 72 -3.09 -5.31 6.15
N SER A 73 -4.41 -5.17 6.01
CA SER A 73 -5.16 -4.44 7.02
C SER A 73 -4.80 -5.11 8.36
N PRO A 74 -4.24 -4.40 9.34
CA PRO A 74 -3.86 -4.98 10.63
C PRO A 74 -5.06 -5.53 11.41
N ILE A 75 -6.28 -5.29 10.92
CA ILE A 75 -7.54 -5.76 11.46
C ILE A 75 -8.24 -6.56 10.35
N GLU A 76 -8.50 -7.84 10.60
CA GLU A 76 -9.30 -8.69 9.72
C GLU A 76 -10.74 -8.85 10.26
N ASN A 77 -10.93 -8.73 11.58
CA ASN A 77 -12.21 -9.00 12.23
C ASN A 77 -12.53 -8.02 13.38
N ALA A 78 -13.82 -7.90 13.73
CA ALA A 78 -14.28 -7.08 14.86
C ALA A 78 -13.68 -7.53 16.20
N GLU A 79 -13.39 -8.83 16.36
CA GLU A 79 -12.67 -9.38 17.51
C GLU A 79 -11.24 -8.83 17.65
N ASP A 80 -10.53 -8.60 16.55
CA ASP A 80 -9.18 -8.04 16.59
C ASP A 80 -9.21 -6.56 17.00
N LEU A 81 -10.25 -5.85 16.57
CA LEU A 81 -10.54 -4.48 16.98
C LEU A 81 -10.90 -4.41 18.47
N ALA A 82 -11.76 -5.30 18.96
CA ALA A 82 -12.15 -5.37 20.37
C ALA A 82 -10.96 -5.69 21.30
N ASN A 83 -9.99 -6.47 20.80
CA ASN A 83 -8.76 -6.80 21.54
C ASN A 83 -7.64 -5.76 21.33
N ASN A 84 -7.91 -4.64 20.65
CA ASN A 84 -6.96 -3.57 20.35
C ASN A 84 -5.67 -4.07 19.67
N LYS A 85 -5.75 -5.11 18.82
CA LYS A 85 -4.58 -5.53 18.03
C LYS A 85 -4.22 -4.41 17.06
N GLY A 86 -2.96 -3.96 17.09
CA GLY A 86 -2.47 -2.87 16.24
C GLY A 86 -2.72 -1.45 16.75
N GLY A 87 -3.32 -1.28 17.94
CA GLY A 87 -3.47 0.05 18.57
C GLY A 87 -4.39 1.02 17.83
N VAL A 88 -5.28 0.50 16.98
CA VAL A 88 -6.25 1.30 16.23
C VAL A 88 -7.40 1.71 17.16
N LYS A 89 -7.73 2.99 17.16
CA LYS A 89 -8.84 3.54 17.94
C LYS A 89 -10.13 3.35 17.17
N TYR A 90 -11.26 3.13 17.85
CA TYR A 90 -12.54 3.03 17.17
C TYR A 90 -13.64 3.76 17.91
N GLY A 91 -14.69 4.10 17.16
CA GLY A 91 -15.88 4.72 17.71
C GLY A 91 -17.01 4.75 16.71
N ALA A 92 -18.14 5.26 17.18
CA ALA A 92 -19.37 5.39 16.42
C ALA A 92 -19.92 6.81 16.58
N LYS A 93 -20.97 7.11 15.82
CA LYS A 93 -21.72 8.35 15.99
C LYS A 93 -22.38 8.38 17.38
N VAL A 94 -22.22 9.47 18.12
CA VAL A 94 -22.87 9.69 19.43
C VAL A 94 -24.39 9.63 19.26
N GLY A 95 -25.04 8.74 20.02
CA GLY A 95 -26.49 8.55 19.95
C GLY A 95 -26.99 7.99 18.60
N GLY A 96 -26.10 7.41 17.79
CA GLY A 96 -26.46 6.70 16.57
C GLY A 96 -27.10 5.34 16.86
N SER A 97 -27.83 4.81 15.87
CA SER A 97 -28.40 3.45 15.91
C SER A 97 -27.32 2.38 16.16
N THR A 98 -26.14 2.58 15.58
CA THR A 98 -24.98 1.69 15.76
C THR A 98 -24.52 1.62 17.22
N PHE A 99 -24.56 2.74 17.96
CA PHE A 99 -24.19 2.74 19.39
C PHE A 99 -25.18 1.94 20.23
N THR A 100 -26.48 2.13 20.00
CA THR A 100 -27.54 1.36 20.66
C THR A 100 -27.49 -0.12 20.28
N PHE A 101 -27.13 -0.45 19.04
CA PHE A 101 -26.96 -1.85 18.61
C PHE A 101 -25.91 -2.58 19.45
N PHE A 102 -24.75 -1.94 19.70
CA PHE A 102 -23.72 -2.53 20.55
C PHE A 102 -24.14 -2.64 22.02
N GLN A 103 -25.04 -1.78 22.49
CA GLN A 103 -25.62 -1.86 23.83
C GLN A 103 -26.53 -3.08 23.99
N ASP A 104 -27.39 -3.35 23.00
CA ASP A 104 -28.37 -4.44 23.02
C ASP A 104 -27.79 -5.79 22.56
N ALA A 105 -26.55 -5.78 22.06
CA ALA A 105 -25.86 -6.96 21.59
C ALA A 105 -25.67 -8.02 22.69
N LYS A 106 -26.00 -9.28 22.36
CA LYS A 106 -25.86 -10.43 23.27
C LYS A 106 -24.44 -11.03 23.27
N TYR A 107 -23.59 -10.63 22.33
CA TYR A 107 -22.26 -11.21 22.18
C TYR A 107 -21.26 -10.50 23.12
N PRO A 108 -20.44 -11.23 23.89
CA PRO A 108 -19.54 -10.63 24.89
C PRO A 108 -18.47 -9.73 24.25
N THR A 109 -18.05 -10.00 23.01
CA THR A 109 -17.14 -9.12 22.26
C THR A 109 -17.75 -7.73 22.03
N TYR A 110 -19.02 -7.67 21.61
CA TYR A 110 -19.72 -6.43 21.33
C TYR A 110 -20.03 -5.62 22.58
N GLN A 111 -20.35 -6.31 23.70
CA GLN A 111 -20.49 -5.64 24.99
C GLN A 111 -19.18 -4.98 25.44
N LYS A 112 -18.03 -5.64 25.25
CA LYS A 112 -16.73 -5.01 25.54
C LYS A 112 -16.45 -3.81 24.65
N MET A 113 -16.80 -3.88 23.36
CA MET A 113 -16.66 -2.74 22.45
C MET A 113 -17.56 -1.56 22.88
N TYR A 114 -18.78 -1.86 23.32
CA TYR A 114 -19.70 -0.85 23.87
C TYR A 114 -19.13 -0.19 25.13
N GLU A 115 -18.62 -0.98 26.09
CA GLU A 115 -17.98 -0.47 27.30
C GLU A 115 -16.79 0.44 26.95
N PHE A 116 -15.94 0.02 26.00
CA PHE A 116 -14.82 0.84 25.54
C PHE A 116 -15.28 2.18 24.94
N MET A 117 -16.31 2.17 24.08
CA MET A 117 -16.86 3.40 23.50
C MET A 117 -17.49 4.31 24.55
N ARG A 118 -18.18 3.73 25.55
CA ARG A 118 -18.78 4.48 26.66
C ARG A 118 -17.70 5.15 27.52
N ASP A 119 -16.62 4.44 27.81
CA ASP A 119 -15.56 4.91 28.68
C ASP A 119 -14.64 5.95 27.97
N HIS A 120 -14.64 5.99 26.63
CA HIS A 120 -13.85 6.92 25.80
C HIS A 120 -14.72 7.77 24.86
N PRO A 121 -15.47 8.75 25.38
CA PRO A 121 -16.32 9.61 24.56
C PRO A 121 -15.57 10.48 23.54
N GLU A 122 -14.25 10.66 23.70
CA GLU A 122 -13.39 11.41 22.77
C GLU A 122 -13.18 10.72 21.41
N TYR A 123 -13.41 9.40 21.34
CA TYR A 123 -13.32 8.64 20.10
C TYR A 123 -14.65 8.57 19.36
N MET A 124 -15.74 9.03 19.96
CA MET A 124 -17.02 9.14 19.27
C MET A 124 -17.10 10.43 18.46
N THR A 125 -17.85 10.41 17.36
CA THR A 125 -18.05 11.58 16.50
C THR A 125 -19.49 12.08 16.56
N SER A 126 -19.68 13.36 16.29
CA SER A 126 -21.02 13.97 16.29
C SER A 126 -21.79 13.67 15.00
N THR A 127 -21.07 13.57 13.89
CA THR A 127 -21.63 13.34 12.55
C THR A 127 -20.88 12.24 11.79
N ASN A 128 -21.57 11.62 10.84
CA ASN A 128 -20.95 10.60 9.99
C ASN A 128 -19.86 11.19 9.08
N ALA A 129 -20.02 12.44 8.63
CA ALA A 129 -19.01 13.13 7.81
C ALA A 129 -17.70 13.35 8.59
N GLU A 130 -17.81 13.82 9.84
CA GLU A 130 -16.66 13.95 10.74
C GLU A 130 -15.98 12.60 11.00
N GLY A 131 -16.77 11.53 11.16
CA GLY A 131 -16.25 10.16 11.29
C GLY A 131 -15.42 9.74 10.08
N VAL A 132 -15.95 9.97 8.87
CA VAL A 132 -15.27 9.65 7.61
C VAL A 132 -13.97 10.45 7.45
N ASP A 133 -14.00 11.76 7.70
CA ASP A 133 -12.81 12.61 7.61
C ASP A 133 -11.74 12.18 8.62
N ARG A 134 -12.14 11.74 9.82
CA ARG A 134 -11.22 11.25 10.85
C ARG A 134 -10.52 9.94 10.45
N VAL A 135 -11.23 9.02 9.80
CA VAL A 135 -10.65 7.78 9.27
C VAL A 135 -9.64 8.06 8.16
N GLU A 136 -9.86 9.09 7.33
CA GLU A 136 -8.90 9.47 6.28
C GLU A 136 -7.60 10.07 6.86
N ASN A 137 -7.65 10.71 8.03
CA ASN A 137 -6.52 11.47 8.59
C ASN A 137 -5.79 10.79 9.76
N GLU A 138 -6.47 9.92 10.51
CA GLU A 138 -5.95 9.26 11.71
C GLU A 138 -6.03 7.73 11.58
N ASN A 139 -5.21 7.00 12.36
CA ASN A 139 -5.34 5.55 12.50
C ASN A 139 -6.56 5.20 13.38
N TYR A 140 -7.75 5.39 12.81
CA TYR A 140 -9.05 5.29 13.47
C TYR A 140 -10.04 4.48 12.63
N ALA A 141 -10.84 3.65 13.27
CA ALA A 141 -11.90 2.87 12.65
C ALA A 141 -13.27 3.42 13.05
N PHE A 142 -14.09 3.79 12.07
CA PHE A 142 -15.43 4.32 12.30
C PHE A 142 -16.50 3.27 12.04
N LEU A 143 -17.37 3.07 13.03
CA LEU A 143 -18.49 2.13 12.96
C LEU A 143 -19.76 2.87 12.54
N MET A 144 -20.35 2.42 11.44
CA MET A 144 -21.59 2.97 10.86
C MET A 144 -22.38 1.87 10.15
N GLU A 145 -23.58 2.21 9.66
CA GLU A 145 -24.46 1.29 8.95
C GLU A 145 -23.85 0.79 7.64
N SER A 146 -24.03 -0.50 7.34
CA SER A 146 -23.49 -1.18 6.16
C SER A 146 -23.79 -0.45 4.84
N THR A 147 -25.02 0.04 4.67
CA THR A 147 -25.45 0.81 3.49
C THR A 147 -24.68 2.12 3.32
N THR A 148 -24.33 2.78 4.43
CA THR A 148 -23.56 4.02 4.42
C THR A 148 -22.09 3.74 4.10
N ILE A 149 -21.53 2.65 4.64
CA ILE A 149 -20.15 2.23 4.33
C ILE A 149 -20.02 1.99 2.83
N GLU A 150 -20.87 1.13 2.26
CA GLU A 150 -20.84 0.80 0.84
C GLU A 150 -20.96 2.05 -0.04
N TYR A 151 -21.89 2.96 0.30
CA TYR A 151 -22.07 4.22 -0.41
C TYR A 151 -20.81 5.11 -0.41
N ILE A 152 -20.08 5.15 0.70
CA ILE A 152 -18.88 5.98 0.87
C ILE A 152 -17.66 5.32 0.23
N THR A 153 -17.43 4.02 0.45
CA THR A 153 -16.29 3.28 -0.10
C THR A 153 -16.32 3.23 -1.64
N GLU A 154 -17.52 3.14 -2.23
CA GLU A 154 -17.68 3.18 -3.70
C GLU A 154 -17.22 4.53 -4.30
N ARG A 155 -17.34 5.62 -3.53
CA ARG A 155 -16.92 6.96 -3.96
C ARG A 155 -15.52 7.34 -3.53
N ARG A 156 -15.04 6.75 -2.43
CA ARG A 156 -13.76 7.06 -1.78
C ARG A 156 -12.92 5.80 -1.74
N CYS A 157 -12.11 5.61 -2.78
CA CYS A 157 -11.18 4.48 -2.88
C CYS A 157 -10.05 4.49 -1.82
N SER A 158 -9.92 5.58 -1.05
CA SER A 158 -9.03 5.68 0.11
C SER A 158 -9.53 4.86 1.32
N LEU A 159 -10.81 4.51 1.33
CA LEU A 159 -11.47 3.81 2.43
C LEU A 159 -11.73 2.36 2.04
N THR A 160 -11.54 1.48 3.01
CA THR A 160 -11.75 0.04 2.87
C THR A 160 -12.70 -0.44 3.96
N GLN A 161 -13.72 -1.21 3.57
CA GLN A 161 -14.54 -1.95 4.54
C GLN A 161 -13.73 -3.13 5.08
N VAL A 162 -13.80 -3.33 6.40
CA VAL A 162 -13.14 -4.42 7.11
C VAL A 162 -14.18 -5.27 7.82
N GLY A 163 -14.10 -6.59 7.66
CA GLY A 163 -15.03 -7.56 8.25
C GLY A 163 -16.32 -7.80 7.46
N SER A 164 -17.15 -8.73 7.92
CA SER A 164 -18.48 -9.02 7.37
C SER A 164 -19.54 -8.11 7.97
N LEU A 165 -20.68 -7.95 7.28
CA LEU A 165 -21.81 -7.17 7.79
C LEU A 165 -22.29 -7.71 9.14
N LEU A 166 -22.39 -6.83 10.13
CA LEU A 166 -22.87 -7.17 11.48
C LEU A 166 -24.40 -7.35 11.53
N ASP A 167 -25.08 -6.92 10.47
CA ASP A 167 -26.55 -6.91 10.33
C ASP A 167 -27.13 -8.23 9.77
N GLU A 168 -26.29 -9.23 9.44
CA GLU A 168 -26.72 -10.44 8.70
C GLU A 168 -27.08 -11.64 9.61
N LYS A 169 -27.72 -11.42 10.77
CA LYS A 169 -28.10 -12.51 11.69
C LYS A 169 -29.54 -12.49 12.17
#